data_AF-A0A2H6AI26-F1
#
_entry.id   AF-A0A2H6AI26-F1
#
_cell.length_a   1.000
_cell.length_b   1.000
_cell.length_c   1.000
_cell.angle_alpha   90.00
_cell.angle_beta   90.00
_cell.angle_gamma   90.00
#
_symmetry.space_group_name_H-M   'P 1'
#
loop_
_entity.id
_entity.type
_entity.pdbx_description
1 polymer ?
#
loop_
_entity_poly.entity_id
_entity_poly.type
_entity_poly.pdbx_seq_one_letter_code
_entity_poly.pdbx_strand_id
1 'polypeptide(L)'
;MQVHGIAGIDAPGSNVTAARVPTSAPGTVPFGTLVEQLLSQASTTAAQANQAVQELALGRTDNLHEVLLRVAQADLAFRLVLEIRNRLTEAYQEILRMQV
;
A
#
# COMPACT_ATOMS: atom_id res chain seq x y z
N MET A 1 35.96 52.58 -3.80
CA MET A 1 36.33 52.26 -2.41
C MET A 1 35.05 52.14 -1.60
N GLN A 2 35.07 51.19 -0.66
CA GLN A 2 34.19 50.91 0.49
C GLN A 2 33.47 52.17 1.06
N VAL A 3 32.31 52.11 1.71
CA VAL A 3 31.93 51.29 2.88
C VAL A 3 30.41 51.35 3.14
N HIS A 4 29.95 50.35 3.90
CA HIS A 4 28.61 50.11 4.43
C HIS A 4 28.06 51.17 5.42
N GLY A 5 26.72 51.21 5.51
CA GLY A 5 26.01 50.90 6.75
C GLY A 5 25.54 52.06 7.63
N ILE A 6 24.22 52.25 7.71
CA ILE A 6 23.52 52.51 8.98
C ILE A 6 22.18 51.78 8.96
N ALA A 7 21.99 51.01 10.03
CA ALA A 7 20.75 50.36 10.39
C ALA A 7 19.72 51.39 10.86
N GLY A 8 18.43 51.10 10.68
CA GLY A 8 17.40 51.78 11.44
C GLY A 8 15.98 51.67 10.90
N ILE A 9 15.20 50.84 11.59
CA ILE A 9 13.84 51.16 12.06
C ILE A 9 12.67 50.68 11.18
N ASP A 10 12.06 49.62 11.69
CA ASP A 10 10.70 49.11 11.53
C ASP A 10 9.63 50.06 10.97
N ALA A 11 8.93 49.57 9.95
CA ALA A 11 7.52 49.86 9.73
C ALA A 11 6.72 48.57 10.01
N PRO A 12 5.80 48.56 10.99
CA PRO A 12 4.95 47.41 11.27
C PRO A 12 3.76 47.45 10.31
N GLY A 13 3.74 46.60 9.29
CA GLY A 13 2.58 46.56 8.40
C GLY A 13 2.84 46.01 7.01
N SER A 14 3.48 44.85 6.91
CA SER A 14 3.32 44.02 5.72
C SER A 14 3.40 42.56 6.15
N ASN A 15 2.26 42.06 6.59
CA ASN A 15 1.92 40.65 6.53
C ASN A 15 2.05 40.18 5.08
N VAL A 16 3.29 39.85 4.69
CA VAL A 16 3.53 38.93 3.59
C VAL A 16 2.94 37.62 4.05
N THR A 17 1.66 37.42 3.74
CA THR A 17 1.03 36.12 3.74
C THR A 17 1.79 35.30 2.71
N ALA A 18 2.87 34.66 3.17
CA ALA A 18 3.45 33.52 2.48
C ALA A 18 2.29 32.55 2.28
N ALA A 19 1.80 32.50 1.04
CA ALA A 19 0.85 31.49 0.62
C ALA A 19 1.51 30.15 0.90
N ARG A 20 1.14 29.57 2.04
CA ARG A 20 1.54 28.23 2.43
C ARG A 20 0.87 27.32 1.43
N VAL A 21 1.57 27.05 0.34
CA VAL A 21 1.23 25.95 -0.57
C VAL A 21 1.09 24.75 0.35
N PRO A 22 -0.10 24.13 0.48
CA PRO A 22 -0.21 22.89 1.20
C PRO A 22 0.60 21.89 0.39
N THR A 23 1.83 21.63 0.80
CA THR A 23 2.51 20.39 0.44
C THR A 23 1.72 19.31 1.15
N SER A 24 0.69 18.81 0.46
CA SER A 24 0.06 17.55 0.77
C SER A 24 1.18 16.54 0.78
N ALA A 25 1.63 16.16 1.98
CA ALA A 25 2.45 14.97 2.13
C ALA A 25 1.73 13.85 1.37
N PRO A 26 2.41 13.09 0.49
CA PRO A 26 1.78 11.95 -0.15
C PRO A 26 1.19 11.10 0.97
N GLY A 27 -0.14 11.00 0.99
CA GLY A 27 -0.88 10.40 2.08
C GLY A 27 -0.36 8.99 2.30
N THR A 28 0.17 8.73 3.49
CA THR A 28 0.53 7.38 3.91
C THR A 28 -0.74 6.53 3.78
N VAL A 29 -0.76 5.63 2.79
CA VAL A 29 -1.84 4.65 2.67
C VAL A 29 -1.86 3.89 4.00
N PRO A 30 -2.98 3.89 4.74
CA PRO A 30 -3.06 3.16 5.99
C PRO A 30 -2.70 1.70 5.73
N PHE A 31 -1.81 1.16 6.54
CA PHE A 31 -1.34 -0.21 6.37
C PHE A 31 -2.51 -1.22 6.33
N GLY A 32 -3.58 -0.98 7.09
CA GLY A 32 -4.81 -1.79 7.02
C GLY A 32 -5.45 -1.81 5.62
N THR A 33 -5.50 -0.67 4.94
CA THR A 33 -6.02 -0.57 3.56
C THR A 33 -5.17 -1.37 2.58
N LEU A 34 -3.84 -1.38 2.77
CA LEU A 34 -2.95 -2.21 1.94
C LEU A 34 -3.23 -3.70 2.13
N VAL A 35 -3.45 -4.13 3.38
CA VAL A 35 -3.78 -5.54 3.70
C VAL A 35 -5.14 -5.93 3.13
N GLU A 36 -6.15 -5.07 3.26
CA GLU A 36 -7.47 -5.28 2.65
C GLU A 36 -7.40 -5.43 1.14
N GLN A 37 -6.60 -4.58 0.48
CA GLN A 37 -6.35 -4.67 -0.96
C GLN A 37 -5.67 -6.00 -1.34
N LEU A 38 -4.64 -6.42 -0.58
CA LEU A 38 -3.98 -7.70 -0.83
C LEU A 38 -4.94 -8.88 -0.66
N LEU A 39 -5.79 -8.86 0.37
CA LEU A 39 -6.76 -9.92 0.61
C LEU A 39 -7.81 -9.98 -0.50
N SER A 40 -8.32 -8.83 -0.93
CA SER A 40 -9.24 -8.72 -2.07
C SER A 40 -8.59 -9.26 -3.35
N GLN A 41 -7.33 -8.90 -3.59
CA GLN A 41 -6.57 -9.36 -4.74
C GLN A 41 -6.36 -10.88 -4.71
N ALA A 42 -5.98 -11.46 -3.56
CA ALA A 42 -5.81 -12.90 -3.41
C ALA A 42 -7.11 -13.68 -3.63
N SER A 43 -8.24 -13.17 -3.11
CA SER A 43 -9.57 -13.74 -3.36
C SER A 43 -9.92 -13.72 -4.85
N THR A 44 -9.64 -12.60 -5.53
CA THR A 44 -9.85 -12.45 -6.97
C THR A 44 -9.00 -13.45 -7.76
N THR A 45 -7.71 -13.58 -7.44
CA THR A 45 -6.81 -14.52 -8.13
C THR A 45 -7.25 -15.97 -7.91
N ALA A 46 -7.72 -16.33 -6.71
CA ALA A 46 -8.27 -17.65 -6.43
C ALA A 46 -9.55 -17.94 -7.23
N ALA A 47 -10.46 -16.96 -7.34
CA ALA A 47 -11.67 -17.10 -8.16
C ALA A 47 -11.33 -17.31 -9.64
N GLN A 48 -10.37 -16.54 -10.17
CA GLN A 48 -9.90 -16.67 -11.55
C GLN A 48 -9.25 -18.05 -11.82
N ALA A 49 -8.46 -18.55 -10.88
CA ALA A 49 -7.87 -19.88 -10.99
C ALA A 49 -8.96 -20.98 -11.03
N ASN A 50 -9.95 -20.90 -10.14
CA ASN A 50 -11.08 -21.84 -10.14
C ASN A 50 -11.88 -21.80 -11.44
N GLN A 51 -12.14 -20.61 -11.98
CA GLN A 51 -12.82 -20.44 -13.24
C GLN A 51 -12.01 -21.05 -14.40
N ALA A 52 -10.71 -20.78 -14.47
CA ALA A 52 -9.84 -21.32 -15.51
C ALA A 52 -9.79 -22.86 -15.47
N VAL A 53 -9.72 -23.46 -14.28
CA VAL A 53 -9.79 -24.92 -14.10
C VAL A 53 -11.14 -25.47 -14.55
N GLN A 54 -12.23 -24.76 -14.26
CA GLN A 54 -13.57 -25.18 -14.65
C GLN A 54 -13.77 -25.09 -16.18
N GLU A 55 -13.28 -24.04 -16.82
CA GLU A 55 -13.31 -23.89 -18.27
C GLU A 55 -12.52 -24.98 -18.99
N LEU A 56 -11.34 -25.33 -18.45
CA LEU A 56 -10.53 -26.45 -18.93
C LEU A 56 -11.26 -27.80 -18.79
N ALA A 57 -11.84 -28.07 -17.63
CA ALA A 57 -12.57 -29.32 -17.38
C ALA A 57 -13.81 -29.47 -18.28
N LEU A 58 -14.42 -28.35 -18.68
CA LEU A 58 -15.54 -28.30 -19.63
C LEU A 58 -15.10 -28.34 -21.09
N GLY A 59 -13.79 -28.41 -21.38
CA GLY A 59 -13.25 -28.38 -22.74
C GLY A 59 -13.45 -27.04 -23.46
N ARG A 60 -13.70 -25.95 -22.71
CA ARG A 60 -13.88 -24.60 -23.26
C ARG A 60 -12.56 -23.88 -23.52
N THR A 61 -11.47 -24.38 -22.96
CA THR A 61 -10.11 -23.88 -23.22
C THR A 61 -9.16 -25.07 -23.30
N ASP A 62 -8.24 -25.05 -24.26
CA ASP A 62 -7.14 -26.03 -24.39
C ASP A 62 -5.83 -25.48 -23.82
N ASN A 63 -5.86 -24.25 -23.30
CA ASN A 63 -4.69 -23.53 -22.81
C ASN A 63 -4.30 -23.98 -21.39
N LEU A 64 -3.90 -25.24 -21.25
CA LEU A 64 -3.41 -25.83 -20.02
C LEU A 64 -2.34 -24.98 -19.32
N HIS A 65 -1.45 -24.38 -20.10
CA HIS A 65 -0.37 -23.54 -19.57
C HIS A 65 -0.91 -22.31 -18.82
N GLU A 66 -1.92 -21.65 -19.37
CA GLU A 66 -2.52 -20.47 -18.75
C GLU A 66 -3.27 -20.85 -17.47
N VAL A 67 -4.01 -21.95 -17.49
CA VAL A 67 -4.74 -22.48 -16.32
C VAL A 67 -3.77 -22.78 -15.18
N LEU A 68 -2.69 -23.51 -15.47
CA LEU A 68 -1.66 -23.82 -14.48
C LEU A 68 -0.99 -22.56 -13.94
N LEU A 69 -0.72 -21.57 -14.80
CA LEU A 69 -0.16 -20.30 -14.38
C LEU A 69 -1.09 -19.54 -13.44
N ARG A 70 -2.40 -19.50 -13.73
CA ARG A 70 -3.41 -18.86 -12.87
C ARG A 70 -3.48 -19.54 -11.51
N VAL A 71 -3.44 -20.87 -11.48
CA VAL A 71 -3.41 -21.67 -10.25
C VAL A 71 -2.14 -21.38 -9.44
N ALA A 72 -0.98 -21.34 -10.08
CA ALA A 72 0.29 -21.02 -9.42
C ALA A 72 0.30 -19.60 -8.83
N GLN A 73 -0.26 -18.63 -9.56
CA GLN A 73 -0.42 -17.26 -9.06
C GLN A 73 -1.33 -17.20 -7.84
N ALA A 74 -2.44 -17.94 -7.83
CA ALA A 74 -3.35 -18.01 -6.68
C ALA A 74 -2.67 -18.60 -5.45
N ASP A 75 -1.93 -19.70 -5.60
CA ASP A 75 -1.17 -20.33 -4.51
C ASP A 75 -0.10 -19.39 -3.94
N LEU A 76 0.67 -18.71 -4.80
CA LEU A 76 1.67 -17.74 -4.37
C LEU A 76 1.05 -16.56 -3.61
N ALA A 77 -0.03 -15.98 -4.15
CA ALA A 77 -0.75 -14.87 -3.52
C ALA A 77 -1.31 -15.27 -2.15
N PHE A 78 -1.84 -16.50 -2.03
CA PHE A 78 -2.34 -17.01 -0.77
C PHE A 78 -1.22 -17.17 0.28
N ARG A 79 -0.06 -17.72 -0.11
CA ARG A 79 1.10 -17.83 0.79
C ARG A 79 1.57 -16.47 1.29
N LEU A 80 1.59 -15.47 0.41
CA LEU A 80 1.92 -14.11 0.80
C LEU A 80 0.95 -13.55 1.85
N VAL A 81 -0.36 -13.76 1.67
CA VAL A 81 -1.38 -13.34 2.63
C VAL A 81 -1.20 -14.04 3.99
N LEU A 82 -0.86 -15.32 4.00
CA LEU A 82 -0.58 -16.05 5.24
C LEU A 82 0.62 -15.49 5.99
N GLU A 83 1.71 -15.19 5.30
CA GLU A 83 2.88 -14.54 5.90
C GLU A 83 2.52 -13.19 6.53
N ILE A 84 1.74 -12.38 5.81
CA ILE A 84 1.28 -11.10 6.34
C ILE A 84 0.42 -11.32 7.59
N ARG A 85 -0.58 -12.21 7.54
CA ARG A 85 -1.43 -12.55 8.69
C ARG A 85 -0.60 -12.91 9.92
N ASN A 86 0.42 -13.74 9.74
CA ASN A 86 1.32 -14.14 10.83
C ASN A 86 2.04 -12.92 11.41
N ARG A 87 2.63 -12.07 10.57
CA ARG A 87 3.31 -10.85 11.02
C ARG A 87 2.40 -9.84 11.69
N LEU A 88 1.14 -9.72 11.28
CA LEU A 88 0.18 -8.85 11.96
C LEU A 88 -0.20 -9.37 13.33
N THR A 89 -0.36 -10.69 13.44
CA THR A 89 -0.66 -11.33 14.71
C THR A 89 0.53 -11.16 15.68
N GLU A 90 1.76 -11.33 15.20
CA GLU A 90 2.98 -11.08 15.98
C GLU A 90 3.12 -9.62 16.40
N ALA A 91 2.94 -8.67 15.47
CA ALA A 91 3.03 -7.24 15.77
C ALA A 91 1.99 -6.80 16.81
N TYR A 92 0.78 -7.33 16.72
CA TYR A 92 -0.26 -7.10 17.73
C TYR A 92 0.15 -7.67 19.10
N GLN A 93 0.67 -8.90 19.16
CA GLN A 93 1.17 -9.50 20.40
C GLN A 93 2.35 -8.71 21.01
N GLU A 94 3.24 -8.18 20.18
CA GLU A 94 4.39 -7.39 20.64
C GLU A 94 3.95 -6.05 21.27
N ILE A 95 2.98 -5.36 20.67
CA ILE A 95 2.42 -4.12 21.24
C ILE A 95 1.82 -4.37 22.62
N LEU A 96 1.13 -5.50 22.82
CA LEU A 96 0.55 -5.86 24.12
C LEU A 96 1.63 -6.16 25.17
N ARG A 97 2.77 -6.73 24.77
CA ARG A 97 3.89 -7.02 25.67
C ARG A 97 4.63 -5.79 26.15
N MET A 98 4.58 -4.68 25.41
CA MET A 98 5.18 -3.41 25.84
C MET A 98 4.36 -2.67 26.92
N GLN A 99 3.09 -3.02 27.13
CA GLN A 99 2.17 -2.30 28.03
C GLN A 99 2.04 -2.93 29.42
N VAL A 100 2.81 -3.97 29.75
CA VAL A 100 2.89 -4.55 31.10
C VAL A 100 4.12 -4.09 31.87
#